data_AF-A0A382KAV9-F1
#
_entry.id   AF-A0A382KAV9-F1
#
_cell.length_a   1.000
_cell.length_b   1.000
_cell.length_c   1.000
_cell.angle_alpha   90.00
_cell.angle_beta   90.00
_cell.angle_gamma   90.00
#
_symmetry.space_group_name_H-M   'P 1'
#
loop_
_entity.id
_entity.type
_entity.pdbx_description
1 polymer ?
#
loop_
_entity_poly.entity_id
_entity_poly.type
_entity_poly.pdbx_seq_one_letter_code
_entity_poly.pdbx_strand_id
1 'polypeptide(L)'
;MYSDIDEQVIIERDCEATLIPFGNKITLKKGEEGHITQALGGSYTVMIRGNLARVEGKDADAIGKTPQTQPWLEEVEPNGRANEKSVWEAMKTCYDPEIPVNVVDLGLVYSCEISDEDSGGSLVKVKMTLTAPGCGMGDMIATEVKQKIEGIPGVS
;
A
#
# COMPACT_ATOMS: atom_id res chain seq x y z
N MET A 1 11.25 -13.82 -2.69
CA MET A 1 11.49 -14.83 -1.63
C MET A 1 10.59 -14.42 -0.49
N TYR A 2 9.42 -15.05 -0.36
CA TYR A 2 8.50 -14.77 0.75
C TYR A 2 9.13 -15.35 2.00
N SER A 3 9.54 -14.50 2.92
CA SER A 3 9.96 -14.95 4.23
C SER A 3 8.78 -14.67 5.16
N ASP A 4 8.14 -15.72 5.66
CA ASP A 4 7.38 -15.65 6.91
C ASP A 4 8.41 -15.30 7.99
N ILE A 5 8.64 -14.00 8.13
CA ILE A 5 9.49 -13.44 9.16
C ILE A 5 8.56 -13.36 10.36
N ASP A 6 8.82 -14.14 11.41
CA ASP A 6 8.33 -13.84 12.76
C ASP A 6 9.49 -13.17 13.49
N GLU A 7 9.60 -11.86 13.30
CA GLU A 7 10.68 -11.05 13.86
C GLU A 7 10.10 -10.12 14.91
N GLN A 8 10.59 -10.25 16.14
CA GLN A 8 10.29 -9.31 17.21
C GLN A 8 10.78 -7.93 16.85
N VAL A 9 9.92 -6.94 17.08
CA VAL A 9 10.24 -5.54 16.84
C VAL A 9 9.77 -4.67 18.00
N ILE A 10 10.57 -3.65 18.30
CA ILE A 10 10.22 -2.57 19.22
C ILE A 10 10.01 -1.32 18.37
N ILE A 11 8.88 -0.66 18.54
CA ILE A 11 8.57 0.57 17.82
C ILE A 11 9.55 1.67 18.27
N GLU A 12 10.41 2.15 17.37
CA GLU A 12 11.49 3.10 17.70
C GLU A 12 11.01 4.56 17.82
N ARG A 13 9.94 4.89 17.10
CA ARG A 13 9.26 6.20 17.13
C ARG A 13 7.77 6.04 16.89
N ASP A 14 6.98 7.02 17.34
CA ASP A 14 5.57 7.07 17.00
C ASP A 14 5.39 7.06 15.46
N CYS A 15 4.51 6.19 14.96
CA CYS A 15 4.20 6.10 13.54
C CYS A 15 2.72 5.78 13.32
N GLU A 16 2.21 6.22 12.17
CA GLU A 16 0.87 5.83 11.72
C GLU A 16 0.93 4.43 11.10
N ALA A 17 -0.09 3.61 11.39
CA ALA A 17 -0.29 2.32 10.78
C ALA A 17 -1.77 2.14 10.41
N THR A 18 -2.04 1.24 9.48
CA THR A 18 -3.39 0.91 9.02
C THR A 18 -3.81 -0.45 9.58
N LEU A 19 -4.92 -0.52 10.31
CA LEU A 19 -5.44 -1.79 10.81
C LEU A 19 -5.94 -2.69 9.68
N ILE A 20 -5.57 -3.97 9.73
CA ILE A 20 -6.08 -5.02 8.85
C ILE A 20 -7.15 -5.80 9.60
N PRO A 21 -8.33 -6.11 9.00
CA PRO A 21 -8.77 -5.80 7.64
C PRO A 21 -9.51 -4.47 7.49
N PHE A 22 -9.71 -3.71 8.58
CA PHE A 22 -10.70 -2.63 8.62
C PHE A 22 -10.27 -1.31 7.95
N GLY A 23 -8.98 -1.11 7.66
CA GLY A 23 -8.45 0.11 7.03
C GLY A 23 -8.34 1.33 7.97
N ASN A 24 -8.75 1.22 9.23
CA ASN A 24 -8.70 2.32 10.19
C ASN A 24 -7.25 2.69 10.54
N LYS A 25 -6.96 3.99 10.59
CA LYS A 25 -5.65 4.50 11.02
C LYS A 25 -5.49 4.38 12.53
N ILE A 26 -4.33 3.89 12.96
CA ILE A 26 -3.91 3.85 14.37
C ILE A 26 -2.51 4.44 14.50
N THR A 27 -2.15 4.82 15.73
CA THR A 27 -0.78 5.22 16.06
C THR A 27 -0.12 4.12 16.86
N LEU A 28 0.99 3.59 16.33
CA LEU A 28 1.92 2.75 17.08
C LEU A 28 2.81 3.68 17.90
N LYS A 29 2.94 3.43 19.20
CA LYS A 29 3.70 4.27 20.11
C LYS A 29 5.11 3.76 20.26
N LYS A 30 6.06 4.69 20.42
CA LYS A 30 7.43 4.34 20.76
C LYS A 30 7.49 3.44 21.99
N GLY A 31 8.30 2.40 21.92
CA GLY A 31 8.54 1.43 22.99
C GLY A 31 7.52 0.29 23.03
N GLU A 32 6.55 0.26 22.12
CA GLU A 32 5.66 -0.89 22.01
C GLU A 32 6.34 -2.08 21.36
N GLU A 33 5.99 -3.27 21.83
CA GLU A 33 6.50 -4.53 21.31
C GLU A 33 5.49 -5.16 20.37
N GLY A 34 5.98 -5.69 19.27
CA GLY A 34 5.20 -6.42 18.29
C GLY A 34 6.06 -7.42 17.53
N HIS A 35 5.43 -8.06 16.55
CA HIS A 35 6.08 -9.01 15.67
C HIS A 35 5.79 -8.60 14.24
N ILE A 36 6.83 -8.37 13.43
CA ILE A 36 6.65 -8.28 11.98
C ILE A 36 6.24 -9.69 11.54
N THR A 37 5.14 -9.81 10.81
CA THR A 37 4.63 -11.08 10.27
C THR A 37 4.76 -11.16 8.76
N GLN A 38 4.83 -10.02 8.07
CA GLN A 38 4.97 -9.94 6.62
C GLN A 38 5.77 -8.69 6.23
N ALA A 39 6.54 -8.80 5.15
CA ALA A 39 7.20 -7.69 4.48
C ALA A 39 6.95 -7.79 2.97
N LEU A 40 5.94 -7.07 2.46
CA LEU A 40 5.40 -7.20 1.11
C LEU A 40 5.21 -5.82 0.45
N GLY A 41 5.64 -5.67 -0.80
CA GLY A 41 5.39 -4.45 -1.59
C GLY A 41 5.99 -3.17 -0.99
N GLY A 42 7.07 -3.30 -0.21
CA GLY A 42 7.64 -2.19 0.53
C GLY A 42 6.84 -1.79 1.78
N SER A 43 5.83 -2.55 2.19
CA SER A 43 5.11 -2.36 3.46
C SER A 43 5.34 -3.53 4.42
N TYR A 44 5.07 -3.31 5.69
CA TYR A 44 5.28 -4.30 6.75
C TYR A 44 4.00 -4.53 7.53
N THR A 45 3.58 -5.79 7.68
CA THR A 45 2.50 -6.15 8.59
C THR A 45 3.09 -6.46 9.96
N VAL A 46 2.63 -5.77 10.99
CA VAL A 46 3.06 -5.92 12.38
C VAL A 46 1.88 -6.40 13.21
N MET A 47 2.05 -7.53 13.90
CA MET A 47 1.15 -7.97 14.95
C MET A 47 1.49 -7.24 16.25
N ILE A 48 0.56 -6.41 16.72
CA ILE A 48 0.75 -5.55 17.89
C ILE A 48 -0.58 -5.40 18.64
N ARG A 49 -0.54 -5.55 19.97
CA ARG A 49 -1.75 -5.55 20.83
C ARG A 49 -2.85 -6.52 20.36
N GLY A 50 -2.47 -7.66 19.76
CA GLY A 50 -3.41 -8.64 19.20
C GLY A 50 -4.09 -8.22 17.88
N ASN A 51 -3.67 -7.12 17.25
CA ASN A 51 -4.16 -6.67 15.96
C ASN A 51 -3.06 -6.74 14.91
N LEU A 52 -3.44 -6.93 13.65
CA LEU A 52 -2.55 -6.74 12.51
C LEU A 52 -2.60 -5.27 12.07
N ALA A 53 -1.44 -4.64 12.02
CA ALA A 53 -1.28 -3.25 11.60
C ALA A 53 -0.25 -3.17 10.49
N ARG A 54 -0.60 -2.55 9.36
CA ARG A 54 0.32 -2.30 8.26
C ARG A 54 1.04 -0.98 8.46
N VAL A 55 2.37 -1.04 8.45
CA VAL A 55 3.29 0.10 8.42
C VAL A 55 3.77 0.31 6.98
N GLU A 56 3.64 1.53 6.48
CA GLU A 56 4.07 1.87 5.12
C GLU A 56 5.60 1.95 5.01
N GLY A 57 6.16 1.71 3.83
CA GLY A 57 7.62 1.64 3.62
C GLY A 57 8.38 2.89 3.99
N LYS A 58 7.76 4.07 3.82
CA LYS A 58 8.34 5.35 4.23
C LYS A 58 8.53 5.47 5.76
N ASP A 59 7.77 4.68 6.52
CA ASP A 59 7.78 4.65 7.99
C ASP A 59 8.48 3.40 8.54
N ALA A 60 9.21 2.67 7.70
CA ALA A 60 9.88 1.43 8.10
C ALA A 60 10.98 1.63 9.16
N ASP A 61 11.54 2.84 9.26
CA ASP A 61 12.46 3.19 10.34
C ASP A 61 11.80 3.11 11.72
N ALA A 62 10.48 3.30 11.82
CA ALA A 62 9.76 3.16 13.08
C ALA A 62 9.76 1.72 13.62
N ILE A 63 10.06 0.74 12.77
CA ILE A 63 10.14 -0.69 13.11
C ILE A 63 11.56 -1.24 12.91
N GLY A 64 12.59 -0.38 12.95
CA GLY A 64 13.99 -0.79 12.83
C GLY A 64 14.39 -1.30 11.43
N LYS A 65 13.57 -1.02 10.40
CA LYS A 65 13.84 -1.37 9.00
C LYS A 65 14.30 -0.16 8.20
N THR A 66 14.91 -0.41 7.05
CA THR A 66 15.28 0.68 6.15
C THR A 66 14.04 1.21 5.43
N PRO A 67 13.76 2.53 5.50
CA PRO A 67 12.69 3.13 4.71
C PRO A 67 12.84 2.79 3.23
N GLN A 68 11.76 2.32 2.63
CA GLN A 68 11.69 2.12 1.19
C GLN A 68 10.91 3.28 0.58
N THR A 69 11.58 4.06 -0.26
CA THR A 69 10.93 5.02 -1.14
C THR A 69 10.47 4.29 -2.40
N GLN A 70 9.29 4.69 -2.89
CA GLN A 70 8.68 4.12 -4.07
C GLN A 70 9.22 4.84 -5.31
N PRO A 71 10.08 4.22 -6.15
CA PRO A 71 10.77 4.90 -7.24
C PRO A 71 9.82 5.49 -8.31
N TRP A 72 8.62 4.94 -8.46
CA TRP A 72 7.61 5.44 -9.41
C TRP A 72 6.97 6.78 -9.00
N LEU A 73 7.20 7.24 -7.76
CA LEU A 73 6.76 8.58 -7.31
C LEU A 73 7.66 9.71 -7.84
N GLU A 74 8.82 9.38 -8.41
CA GLU A 74 9.77 10.35 -8.95
C GLU A 74 9.74 10.42 -10.50
N GLU A 75 9.13 9.43 -11.16
CA GLU A 75 8.95 9.40 -12.62
C GLU A 75 7.76 10.30 -13.03
N VAL A 76 8.04 11.58 -13.28
CA VAL A 76 7.06 12.55 -13.80
C VAL A 76 7.20 12.64 -15.32
N GLU A 77 6.09 12.46 -16.05
CA GLU A 77 6.13 12.74 -17.49
C GLU A 77 6.33 14.24 -17.75
N PRO A 78 7.13 14.64 -18.75
CA PRO A 78 7.44 16.04 -19.02
C PRO A 78 6.21 16.93 -19.31
N ASN A 79 5.10 16.29 -19.68
CA ASN A 79 3.82 16.92 -20.01
C ASN A 79 2.89 17.06 -18.79
N GLY A 80 3.36 16.73 -17.58
CA GLY A 80 2.59 16.82 -16.33
C GLY A 80 1.51 15.75 -16.19
N ARG A 81 1.53 14.70 -17.02
CA ARG A 81 0.58 13.59 -16.97
C ARG A 81 1.08 12.49 -16.03
N ALA A 82 0.15 11.69 -15.54
CA ALA A 82 0.48 10.46 -14.83
C ALA A 82 1.18 9.48 -15.79
N ASN A 83 2.34 8.97 -15.37
CA ASN A 83 3.02 7.91 -16.10
C ASN A 83 2.26 6.58 -15.90
N GLU A 84 1.82 5.95 -16.99
CA GLU A 84 1.06 4.70 -16.94
C GLU A 84 1.84 3.57 -16.25
N LYS A 85 3.13 3.44 -16.53
CA LYS A 85 4.01 2.46 -15.87
C LYS A 85 4.07 2.71 -14.37
N SER A 86 4.14 3.96 -13.92
CA SER A 86 4.09 4.31 -12.49
C SER A 86 2.78 3.87 -11.84
N VAL A 87 1.65 4.03 -12.53
CA VAL A 87 0.34 3.57 -12.04
C VAL A 87 0.30 2.05 -11.87
N TRP A 88 0.80 1.29 -12.85
CA TRP A 88 0.88 -0.17 -12.76
C TRP A 88 1.84 -0.65 -11.67
N GLU A 89 3.02 -0.04 -11.55
CA GLU A 89 3.99 -0.40 -10.50
C GLU A 89 3.45 -0.08 -9.11
N ALA A 90 2.75 1.05 -8.94
CA ALA A 90 2.06 1.37 -7.69
C ALA A 90 1.03 0.28 -7.32
N MET A 91 0.18 -0.15 -8.27
CA MET A 91 -0.79 -1.22 -8.03
C MET A 91 -0.13 -2.56 -7.67
N LYS A 92 1.02 -2.90 -8.26
CA LYS A 92 1.79 -4.11 -7.90
C LYS A 92 2.34 -4.11 -6.48
N THR A 93 2.33 -2.96 -5.81
CA THR A 93 2.68 -2.88 -4.38
C THR A 93 1.51 -3.10 -3.44
N CYS A 94 0.28 -3.17 -3.94
CA CYS A 94 -0.88 -3.56 -3.15
C CYS A 94 -0.95 -5.08 -3.11
N TYR A 95 -0.76 -5.66 -1.93
CA TYR A 95 -0.83 -7.10 -1.71
C TYR A 95 -2.12 -7.46 -1.01
N ASP A 96 -2.59 -8.68 -1.22
CA ASP A 96 -3.62 -9.27 -0.40
C ASP A 96 -2.96 -9.88 0.88
N PRO A 97 -3.37 -9.44 2.09
CA PRO A 97 -2.84 -9.99 3.34
C PRO A 97 -3.16 -11.46 3.63
N GLU A 98 -4.22 -12.02 3.05
CA GLU A 98 -4.54 -13.45 3.17
C GLU A 98 -3.77 -14.28 2.13
N ILE A 99 -3.64 -13.76 0.91
CA ILE A 99 -2.91 -14.40 -0.18
C ILE A 99 -1.75 -13.49 -0.57
N PRO A 100 -0.48 -13.81 -0.23
CA PRO A 100 0.68 -12.90 -0.36
C PRO A 100 1.12 -12.66 -1.82
N VAL A 101 0.20 -12.26 -2.67
CA VAL A 101 0.34 -11.97 -4.09
C VAL A 101 -0.28 -10.58 -4.30
N ASN A 102 0.29 -9.80 -5.22
CA ASN A 102 -0.23 -8.47 -5.49
C ASN A 102 -1.54 -8.50 -6.29
N VAL A 103 -2.34 -7.44 -6.18
CA VAL A 103 -3.67 -7.35 -6.81
C VAL A 103 -3.64 -7.46 -8.34
N VAL A 104 -2.52 -7.09 -8.96
CA VAL A 104 -2.32 -7.19 -10.42
C VAL A 104 -2.08 -8.64 -10.81
N ASP A 105 -1.13 -9.31 -10.17
CA ASP A 105 -0.77 -10.71 -10.44
C ASP A 105 -1.85 -11.70 -9.98
N LEU A 106 -2.66 -11.34 -8.98
CA LEU A 106 -3.88 -12.07 -8.63
C LEU A 106 -4.98 -11.98 -9.69
N GLY A 107 -4.85 -11.07 -10.66
CA GLY A 107 -5.86 -10.84 -11.70
C GLY A 107 -7.10 -10.12 -11.19
N LEU A 108 -7.01 -9.38 -10.08
CA LEU A 108 -8.12 -8.60 -9.53
C LEU A 108 -8.35 -7.32 -10.34
N VAL A 109 -7.32 -6.80 -11.02
CA VAL A 109 -7.39 -5.62 -11.89
C VAL A 109 -7.79 -6.04 -13.32
N TYR A 110 -8.92 -5.54 -13.81
CA TYR A 110 -9.42 -5.81 -15.17
C TYR A 110 -9.01 -4.76 -16.19
N SER A 111 -9.03 -3.48 -15.81
CA SER A 111 -8.59 -2.39 -16.68
C SER A 111 -8.06 -1.22 -15.86
N CYS A 112 -7.11 -0.51 -16.46
CA CYS A 112 -6.60 0.76 -16.00
C CYS A 112 -6.64 1.72 -17.19
N GLU A 113 -7.49 2.74 -17.11
CA GLU A 113 -7.66 3.75 -18.15
C GLU A 113 -7.17 5.10 -17.61
N ILE A 114 -6.23 5.71 -18.32
CA ILE A 114 -5.70 7.04 -17.97
C ILE A 114 -6.20 8.03 -19.01
N SER A 115 -6.94 9.03 -18.56
CA SER A 115 -7.48 10.10 -19.40
C SER A 115 -7.02 11.45 -18.91
N ASP A 116 -6.71 12.34 -19.86
CA ASP A 116 -6.36 13.72 -19.53
C ASP A 116 -7.57 14.48 -18.98
N GLU A 117 -7.37 15.32 -17.96
CA GLU A 117 -8.40 16.25 -17.51
C GLU A 117 -8.13 17.67 -18.03
N ASP A 118 -9.19 18.36 -18.43
CA ASP A 118 -9.14 19.74 -18.94
C ASP A 118 -8.54 20.74 -17.92
N SER A 119 -8.61 20.41 -16.63
CA SER A 119 -8.08 21.21 -15.52
C SER A 119 -6.57 21.07 -15.30
N GLY A 120 -5.89 20.22 -16.09
CA GLY A 120 -4.51 19.80 -15.87
C GLY A 120 -4.43 18.60 -14.92
N GLY A 121 -3.69 17.56 -15.33
CA GLY A 121 -3.61 16.28 -14.62
C GLY A 121 -4.19 15.11 -15.43
N SER A 122 -4.27 13.95 -14.81
CA SER A 122 -4.72 12.70 -15.41
C SER A 122 -5.68 11.97 -14.47
N LEU A 123 -6.89 11.74 -14.94
CA LEU A 123 -7.87 10.90 -14.27
C LEU A 123 -7.53 9.43 -14.53
N VAL A 124 -7.26 8.69 -13.46
CA VAL A 124 -6.97 7.25 -13.52
C VAL A 124 -8.20 6.46 -13.08
N LYS A 125 -8.78 5.69 -14.00
CA LYS A 125 -9.90 4.79 -13.73
C LYS A 125 -9.41 3.35 -13.68
N VAL A 126 -9.47 2.75 -12.49
CA VAL A 126 -9.15 1.34 -12.28
C VAL A 126 -10.43 0.55 -12.08
N LYS A 127 -10.65 -0.47 -12.92
CA LYS A 127 -11.71 -1.45 -12.74
C LYS A 127 -11.12 -2.70 -12.10
N MET A 128 -11.59 -3.05 -10.91
CA MET A 128 -11.15 -4.24 -10.20
C MET A 128 -12.30 -5.00 -9.56
N THR A 129 -12.10 -6.28 -9.30
CA THR A 129 -12.97 -7.10 -8.45
C THR A 129 -12.24 -7.43 -7.18
N LEU A 130 -12.83 -7.04 -6.07
CA LEU A 130 -12.40 -7.46 -4.75
C LEU A 130 -13.48 -8.39 -4.23
N THR A 131 -13.05 -9.44 -3.55
CA THR A 131 -13.85 -10.60 -3.09
C THR A 131 -15.14 -10.20 -2.35
N ALA A 132 -16.03 -11.20 -2.17
CA ALA A 132 -17.45 -11.11 -1.81
C ALA A 132 -17.97 -9.81 -1.10
N PRO A 133 -19.18 -9.33 -1.50
CA PRO A 133 -19.79 -8.14 -0.89
C PRO A 133 -19.92 -8.27 0.62
N GLY A 134 -19.45 -7.25 1.35
CA GLY A 134 -19.47 -7.20 2.82
C GLY A 134 -18.18 -7.69 3.52
N CYS A 135 -17.14 -8.04 2.77
CA CYS A 135 -15.81 -8.32 3.32
C CYS A 135 -15.00 -7.00 3.47
N GLY A 136 -14.70 -6.57 4.70
CA GLY A 136 -13.92 -5.35 4.95
C GLY A 136 -12.53 -5.34 4.30
N MET A 137 -12.04 -6.53 3.93
CA MET A 137 -10.78 -6.71 3.22
C MET A 137 -10.75 -6.07 1.84
N GLY A 138 -11.83 -6.21 1.07
CA GLY A 138 -11.92 -5.64 -0.26
C GLY A 138 -11.90 -4.12 -0.21
N ASP A 139 -12.67 -3.52 0.70
CA ASP A 139 -12.69 -2.06 0.85
C ASP A 139 -11.33 -1.50 1.24
N MET A 140 -10.58 -2.21 2.08
CA MET A 140 -9.21 -1.83 2.47
C MET A 140 -8.24 -1.86 1.29
N ILE A 141 -8.28 -2.93 0.48
CA ILE A 141 -7.43 -3.06 -0.71
C ILE A 141 -7.79 -2.00 -1.76
N ALA A 142 -9.09 -1.76 -2.02
CA ALA A 142 -9.53 -0.70 -2.94
C ALA A 142 -9.02 0.67 -2.49
N THR A 143 -9.15 0.95 -1.18
CA THR A 143 -8.70 2.21 -0.59
C THR A 143 -7.19 2.36 -0.70
N GLU A 144 -6.42 1.29 -0.46
CA GLU A 144 -4.97 1.31 -0.64
C GLU A 144 -4.57 1.58 -2.08
N VAL A 145 -5.16 0.86 -3.04
CA VAL A 145 -4.90 1.05 -4.48
C VAL A 145 -5.17 2.49 -4.87
N LYS A 146 -6.30 3.05 -4.44
CA LYS A 146 -6.64 4.44 -4.67
C LYS A 146 -5.58 5.38 -4.07
N GLN A 147 -5.23 5.23 -2.79
CA GLN A 147 -4.25 6.09 -2.12
C GLN A 147 -2.86 6.05 -2.77
N LYS A 148 -2.42 4.88 -3.23
CA LYS A 148 -1.12 4.75 -3.91
C LYS A 148 -1.12 5.39 -5.29
N ILE A 149 -2.23 5.27 -6.03
CA ILE A 149 -2.39 5.92 -7.33
C ILE A 149 -2.48 7.44 -7.17
N GLU A 150 -3.25 7.95 -6.20
CA GLU A 150 -3.34 9.38 -5.87
C GLU A 150 -1.99 9.98 -5.46
N GLY A 151 -1.06 9.18 -4.95
CA GLY A 151 0.29 9.63 -4.63
C GLY A 151 1.18 9.90 -5.85
N ILE A 152 0.80 9.43 -7.04
CA ILE A 152 1.61 9.55 -8.26
C ILE A 152 1.52 10.98 -8.81
N PRO A 153 2.64 11.62 -9.12
CA PRO A 153 2.63 12.94 -9.75
C PRO A 153 1.80 12.96 -11.05
N GLY A 154 0.93 13.95 -11.17
CA GLY A 154 0.07 14.12 -12.35
C GLY A 154 -1.26 13.38 -12.28
N VAL A 155 -1.55 12.62 -11.21
CA VAL A 155 -2.90 12.07 -10.95
C VAL A 155 -3.78 13.09 -10.23
N SER A 156 -5.06 13.14 -10.58
CA SER A 156 -6.11 13.99 -9.97
C SER A 156 -7.33 13.22 -9.49
#